data_AF-A0A7S0YVY9-F1
#
_entry.id   AF-A0A7S0YVY9-F1
#
_cell.length_a   1.000
_cell.length_b   1.000
_cell.length_c   1.000
_cell.angle_alpha   90.00
_cell.angle_beta   90.00
_cell.angle_gamma   90.00
#
_symmetry.space_group_name_H-M   'P 1'
#
loop_
_entity.id
_entity.type
_entity.pdbx_description
1 polymer ?
#
loop_
_entity_poly.entity_id
_entity_poly.type
_entity_poly.pdbx_seq_one_letter_code
_entity_poly.pdbx_strand_id
1 'polypeptide(L)'
;ARWGRPVGFAAVRVLRLLRILQLEHFTEAFTLIDDVFRQCKDTLVATSFLAVIIWVGAAYAFFLTERGNPNVGGAFDNIPNSMYYTAIFLSGEWGQVDFTLPGKVICCVLVVAGIGLYSIPVGALFDAFGEVLAEQKEEEEGKGKGK
;
A
#
# COMPACT_ATOMS: atom_id res chain seq x y z
N ALA A 1 23.78 38.06 -21.54
CA ALA A 1 23.48 36.67 -21.17
C ALA A 1 22.16 36.63 -20.38
N ARG A 2 21.14 36.02 -20.99
CA ARG A 2 19.95 35.33 -20.44
C ARG A 2 19.30 35.80 -19.10
N TRP A 3 18.32 36.71 -19.25
CA TRP A 3 16.99 36.75 -18.60
C TRP A 3 16.83 36.34 -17.12
N GLY A 4 16.63 37.33 -16.25
CA GLY A 4 15.94 37.17 -14.98
C GLY A 4 14.46 36.84 -15.22
N ARG A 5 14.00 35.70 -14.71
CA ARG A 5 12.58 35.31 -14.81
C ARG A 5 11.81 35.92 -13.63
N PRO A 6 10.73 36.69 -13.86
CA PRO A 6 9.85 37.10 -12.77
C PRO A 6 9.11 35.87 -12.22
N VAL A 7 9.36 35.54 -10.95
CA VAL A 7 8.79 34.39 -10.21
C VAL A 7 7.33 34.62 -9.74
N GLY A 8 6.67 35.69 -10.18
CA GLY A 8 5.33 36.09 -9.69
C GLY A 8 4.14 35.25 -10.17
N PHE A 9 4.32 34.31 -11.11
CA PHE A 9 3.21 33.55 -11.72
C PHE A 9 3.29 32.03 -11.54
N ALA A 10 4.19 31.52 -10.68
CA ALA A 10 4.30 30.07 -10.42
C ALA A 10 3.00 29.48 -9.83
N ALA A 11 2.38 30.18 -8.88
CA ALA A 11 1.10 29.78 -8.30
C ALA A 11 -0.03 29.73 -9.36
N VAL A 12 -0.06 30.69 -10.29
CA VAL A 12 -1.05 30.72 -11.37
C VAL A 12 -0.85 29.58 -12.39
N ARG A 13 0.37 29.06 -12.54
CA ARG A 13 0.61 27.83 -13.33
C ARG A 13 0.05 26.59 -12.65
N VAL A 14 0.13 26.49 -11.33
CA VAL A 14 -0.46 25.40 -10.55
C VAL A 14 -1.99 25.44 -10.64
N LEU A 15 -2.60 26.62 -10.69
CA LEU A 15 -4.06 26.75 -10.92
C LEU A 15 -4.53 26.14 -12.25
N ARG A 16 -3.66 25.98 -13.26
CA ARG A 16 -4.02 25.26 -14.50
C ARG A 16 -4.17 23.76 -14.29
N LEU A 17 -3.55 23.18 -13.25
CA LEU A 17 -3.76 21.78 -12.85
C LEU A 17 -5.14 21.58 -12.23
N LEU A 18 -5.80 22.63 -11.71
CA LEU A 18 -7.20 22.52 -11.27
C LEU A 18 -8.14 22.16 -12.44
N ARG A 19 -7.72 22.33 -13.69
CA ARG A 19 -8.48 21.85 -14.85
C ARG A 19 -8.47 20.32 -15.00
N ILE A 20 -7.49 19.62 -14.40
CA ILE A 20 -7.52 18.14 -14.26
C ILE A 20 -8.66 17.73 -13.31
N LEU A 21 -9.04 18.58 -12.37
CA LEU A 21 -10.20 18.39 -11.49
C LEU A 21 -11.54 18.71 -12.19
N GLN A 22 -11.62 18.71 -13.52
CA GLN A 22 -12.94 18.70 -14.19
C GLN A 22 -13.67 17.42 -13.76
N LEU A 23 -14.45 17.58 -12.70
CA LEU A 23 -15.01 16.56 -11.82
C LEU A 23 -16.08 15.71 -12.47
N GLU A 24 -16.69 16.17 -13.56
CA GLU A 24 -17.84 15.55 -14.21
C GLU A 24 -17.60 14.10 -14.67
N HIS A 25 -16.38 13.77 -15.14
CA HIS A 25 -16.02 12.38 -15.47
C HIS A 25 -15.35 11.65 -14.29
N PHE A 26 -14.72 12.40 -13.38
CA PHE A 26 -14.09 11.85 -12.18
C PHE A 26 -15.13 11.37 -11.16
N THR A 27 -16.29 12.02 -11.04
CA THR A 27 -17.33 11.65 -10.10
C THR A 27 -17.85 10.24 -10.34
N GLU A 28 -18.02 9.84 -11.60
CA GLU A 28 -18.47 8.48 -11.96
C GLU A 28 -17.38 7.42 -11.70
N ALA A 29 -16.12 7.74 -12.00
CA ALA A 29 -15.00 6.86 -11.67
C ALA A 29 -14.77 6.74 -10.15
N PHE A 30 -14.98 7.82 -9.39
CA PHE A 30 -14.86 7.81 -7.93
C PHE A 30 -16.01 7.04 -7.27
N THR A 31 -17.23 7.11 -7.78
CA THR A 31 -18.34 6.29 -7.26
C THR A 31 -18.07 4.81 -7.49
N LEU A 32 -17.57 4.44 -8.67
CA LEU A 32 -17.15 3.07 -8.96
C LEU A 32 -16.09 2.56 -7.99
N ILE A 33 -15.06 3.36 -7.73
CA ILE A 33 -14.01 3.01 -6.78
C ILE A 33 -14.58 2.91 -5.36
N ASP A 34 -15.47 3.81 -4.95
CA ASP A 34 -16.11 3.76 -3.62
C ASP A 34 -16.96 2.49 -3.44
N ASP A 35 -17.72 2.10 -4.45
CA ASP A 35 -18.52 0.87 -4.45
C ASP A 35 -17.62 -0.36 -4.30
N VAL A 36 -16.52 -0.43 -5.06
CA VAL A 36 -15.53 -1.51 -4.97
C VAL A 36 -14.87 -1.56 -3.59
N PHE A 37 -14.47 -0.42 -3.03
CA PHE A 37 -13.90 -0.36 -1.68
C PHE A 37 -14.90 -0.79 -0.61
N ARG A 38 -16.17 -0.45 -0.78
CA ARG A 38 -17.24 -0.82 0.13
C ARG A 38 -17.53 -2.32 0.09
N GLN A 39 -17.47 -2.92 -1.11
CA GLN A 39 -17.62 -4.35 -1.32
C GLN A 39 -16.48 -5.15 -0.69
N CYS A 40 -15.22 -4.71 -0.84
CA CYS A 40 -14.05 -5.43 -0.29
C CYS A 40 -13.61 -4.99 1.12
N LYS A 41 -14.34 -4.07 1.77
CA LYS A 41 -13.95 -3.44 3.04
C LYS A 41 -13.62 -4.45 4.14
N ASP A 42 -14.47 -5.45 4.34
CA ASP A 42 -14.30 -6.41 5.43
C ASP A 42 -13.03 -7.26 5.23
N THR A 43 -12.76 -7.66 3.98
CA THR A 43 -11.54 -8.38 3.61
C THR A 43 -10.30 -7.51 3.78
N LEU A 44 -10.35 -6.23 3.39
CA LEU A 44 -9.25 -5.29 3.59
C LEU A 44 -8.96 -5.06 5.08
N VAL A 45 -9.99 -4.91 5.92
CA VAL A 45 -9.84 -4.75 7.37
C VAL A 45 -9.20 -5.99 7.97
N ALA A 46 -9.72 -7.19 7.67
CA ALA A 46 -9.16 -8.44 8.17
C ALA A 46 -7.68 -8.63 7.76
N THR A 47 -7.36 -8.32 6.51
CA THR A 47 -6.00 -8.43 5.99
C THR A 47 -5.06 -7.40 6.60
N SER A 48 -5.52 -6.17 6.82
CA SER A 48 -4.74 -5.13 7.50
C SER A 48 -4.42 -5.51 8.94
N PHE A 49 -5.37 -6.15 9.64
CA PHE A 49 -5.15 -6.64 11.00
C PHE A 49 -4.10 -7.76 11.03
N LEU A 50 -4.19 -8.72 10.10
CA LEU A 50 -3.18 -9.75 9.92
C LEU A 50 -1.79 -9.15 9.60
N ALA A 51 -1.76 -8.13 8.73
CA ALA A 51 -0.53 -7.42 8.37
C ALA A 51 0.16 -6.80 9.59
N VAL A 52 -0.61 -6.15 10.47
CA VAL A 52 -0.11 -5.55 11.71
C VAL A 52 0.45 -6.62 12.65
N ILE A 53 -0.22 -7.77 12.80
CA ILE A 53 0.27 -8.88 13.63
C ILE A 53 1.61 -9.41 13.11
N ILE A 54 1.70 -9.67 11.80
CA ILE A 54 2.93 -10.16 11.18
C ILE A 54 4.05 -9.12 11.32
N TRP A 55 3.74 -7.84 11.08
CA TRP A 55 4.71 -6.76 11.18
C TRP A 55 5.28 -6.62 12.60
N VAL A 56 4.42 -6.57 13.62
CA VAL A 56 4.85 -6.48 15.03
C VAL A 56 5.61 -7.74 15.46
N GLY A 57 5.12 -8.93 15.07
CA GLY A 57 5.76 -10.21 15.37
C GLY A 57 7.16 -10.32 14.74
N ALA A 58 7.31 -9.92 13.48
CA ALA A 58 8.59 -9.90 12.79
C ALA A 58 9.56 -8.88 13.40
N ALA A 59 9.07 -7.69 13.75
CA ALA A 59 9.88 -6.67 14.42
C ALA A 59 10.41 -7.15 15.78
N TYR A 60 9.59 -7.87 16.53
CA TYR A 60 10.01 -8.50 17.78
C TYR A 60 11.01 -9.63 17.55
N ALA A 61 10.82 -10.46 16.52
CA ALA A 61 11.76 -11.53 16.18
C ALA A 61 13.14 -10.97 15.81
N PHE A 62 13.20 -9.93 14.97
CA PHE A 62 14.45 -9.24 14.65
C PHE A 62 15.09 -8.56 15.86
N PHE A 63 14.29 -7.95 16.73
CA PHE A 63 14.78 -7.42 18.00
C PHE A 63 15.46 -8.51 18.85
N LEU A 64 14.91 -9.72 18.92
CA LEU A 64 15.54 -10.80 19.69
C LEU A 64 16.82 -11.33 19.05
N THR A 65 16.87 -11.46 17.72
CA THR A 65 18.01 -12.08 17.04
C THR A 65 19.15 -11.12 16.74
N GLU A 66 18.85 -9.84 16.53
CA GLU A 66 19.82 -8.84 16.06
C GLU A 66 20.20 -7.79 17.11
N ARG A 67 19.62 -7.86 18.31
CA ARG A 67 19.99 -6.95 19.40
C ARG A 67 21.47 -7.11 19.76
N GLY A 68 22.20 -6.00 19.71
CA GLY A 68 23.64 -5.99 19.97
C GLY A 68 24.51 -6.53 18.83
N ASN A 69 23.94 -6.79 17.65
CA ASN A 69 24.76 -7.09 16.47
C ASN A 69 25.46 -5.78 15.99
N PRO A 70 26.80 -5.73 15.96
CA PRO A 70 27.53 -4.54 15.53
C PRO A 70 27.34 -4.23 14.03
N ASN A 71 27.02 -5.23 13.21
CA ASN A 71 26.89 -5.05 11.76
C ASN A 71 25.64 -4.27 11.36
N VAL A 72 24.60 -4.28 12.19
CA VAL A 72 23.32 -3.60 11.92
C VAL A 72 23.24 -2.19 12.50
N GLY A 73 24.35 -1.66 13.04
CA GLY A 73 24.47 -0.25 13.45
C GLY A 73 23.43 0.22 14.48
N GLY A 74 22.92 -0.69 15.33
CA GLY A 74 21.88 -0.39 16.33
C GLY A 74 20.46 -0.29 15.79
N ALA A 75 20.21 -0.72 14.54
CA ALA A 75 18.88 -0.74 13.93
C ALA A 75 17.84 -1.51 14.76
N PHE A 76 18.26 -2.54 15.49
CA PHE A 76 17.40 -3.44 16.28
C PHE A 76 17.59 -3.32 17.79
N ASP A 77 18.16 -2.22 18.28
CA ASP A 77 18.41 -2.03 19.72
C ASP A 77 17.17 -1.63 20.52
N ASN A 78 16.14 -1.09 19.85
CA ASN A 78 14.89 -0.66 20.46
C ASN A 78 13.70 -1.16 19.64
N ILE A 79 12.60 -1.53 20.30
CA ILE A 79 11.39 -2.04 19.64
C ILE A 79 10.85 -1.08 18.55
N PRO A 80 10.73 0.25 18.79
CA PRO A 80 10.24 1.17 17.76
C PRO A 80 11.16 1.24 16.53
N ASN A 81 12.47 1.16 16.71
CA ASN A 81 13.43 1.13 15.61
C ASN A 81 13.29 -0.17 14.82
N SER A 82 13.21 -1.32 15.51
CA SER A 82 12.98 -2.61 14.86
C SER A 82 11.69 -2.62 14.05
N MET A 83 10.62 -2.00 14.54
CA MET A 83 9.35 -1.85 13.80
C MET A 83 9.53 -1.03 12.52
N TYR A 84 10.26 0.10 12.59
CA TYR A 84 10.55 0.94 11.43
C TYR A 84 11.35 0.18 10.34
N TYR A 85 12.44 -0.48 10.72
CA TYR A 85 13.24 -1.26 9.77
C TYR A 85 12.47 -2.45 9.19
N THR A 86 11.68 -3.13 10.02
CA THR A 86 10.82 -4.23 9.55
C THR A 86 9.76 -3.75 8.56
N ALA A 87 9.22 -2.53 8.72
CA ALA A 87 8.28 -1.95 7.75
C ALA A 87 8.94 -1.71 6.38
N ILE A 88 10.19 -1.23 6.39
CA ILE A 88 10.99 -1.04 5.17
C ILE A 88 11.24 -2.40 4.49
N PHE A 89 11.60 -3.44 5.25
CA PHE A 89 11.80 -4.78 4.69
C PHE A 89 10.51 -5.35 4.11
N LEU A 90 9.36 -5.10 4.77
CA LEU A 90 8.05 -5.49 4.24
C LEU A 90 7.77 -4.80 2.90
N SER A 91 8.21 -3.56 2.70
CA SER A 91 8.06 -2.88 1.39
C SER A 91 8.98 -3.41 0.29
N GLY A 92 9.89 -4.34 0.62
CA GLY A 92 10.83 -4.97 -0.32
C GLY A 92 12.19 -4.29 -0.41
N GLU A 93 12.42 -3.24 0.38
CA GLU A 93 13.69 -2.52 0.44
C GLU A 93 14.61 -3.13 1.51
N TRP A 94 15.85 -3.48 1.15
CA TRP A 94 16.82 -4.10 2.07
C TRP A 94 17.89 -3.09 2.49
N GLY A 95 17.58 -2.27 3.48
CA GLY A 95 18.52 -1.29 4.03
C GLY A 95 19.65 -1.87 4.89
N GLN A 96 19.54 -3.13 5.32
CA GLN A 96 20.54 -3.87 6.10
C GLN A 96 20.53 -5.33 5.64
N VAL A 97 21.70 -5.92 5.42
CA VAL A 97 21.84 -7.30 4.90
C VAL A 97 22.76 -8.19 5.75
N ASP A 98 23.51 -7.62 6.68
CA ASP A 98 24.50 -8.31 7.50
C ASP A 98 23.90 -8.87 8.81
N PHE A 99 22.80 -9.60 8.66
CA PHE A 99 22.11 -10.27 9.76
C PHE A 99 22.87 -11.50 10.26
N THR A 100 22.59 -11.89 11.51
CA THR A 100 23.03 -13.17 12.05
C THR A 100 22.38 -14.35 11.31
N LEU A 101 22.91 -15.57 11.47
CA LEU A 101 22.32 -16.76 10.85
C LEU A 101 20.81 -16.94 11.15
N PRO A 102 20.33 -16.82 12.40
CA PRO A 102 18.88 -16.87 12.67
C PRO A 102 18.12 -15.67 12.07
N GLY A 103 18.71 -14.47 12.04
CA GLY A 103 18.11 -13.30 11.38
C GLY A 103 17.91 -13.51 9.88
N LYS A 104 18.84 -14.17 9.19
CA LYS A 104 18.70 -14.53 7.77
C LYS A 104 17.54 -15.50 7.53
N VAL A 105 17.31 -16.46 8.43
CA VAL A 105 16.15 -17.37 8.33
C VAL A 105 14.85 -16.60 8.50
N ILE A 106 14.78 -15.68 9.48
CA ILE A 106 13.62 -14.81 9.68
C ILE A 106 13.36 -13.96 8.42
N CYS A 107 14.42 -13.41 7.80
CA CYS A 107 14.29 -12.67 6.54
C CYS A 107 13.62 -13.52 5.44
N CYS A 108 14.10 -14.75 5.21
CA CYS A 108 13.53 -15.63 4.19
C CYS A 108 12.04 -15.93 4.45
N VAL A 109 11.69 -16.22 5.71
CA VAL A 109 10.28 -16.46 6.09
C VAL A 109 9.44 -15.20 5.90
N LEU A 110 9.97 -14.03 6.29
CA LEU A 110 9.26 -12.76 6.18
C LEU A 110 8.98 -12.38 4.72
N VAL A 111 9.90 -12.67 3.80
CA VAL A 111 9.68 -12.43 2.35
C VAL A 111 8.51 -13.24 1.83
N VAL A 112 8.48 -14.54 2.14
CA VAL A 112 7.39 -15.42 1.69
C VAL A 112 6.06 -14.98 2.31
N ALA A 113 6.05 -14.66 3.60
CA ALA A 113 4.87 -14.16 4.29
C ALA A 113 4.40 -12.81 3.72
N GLY A 114 5.33 -11.90 3.43
CA GLY A 114 5.04 -10.58 2.85
C GLY A 114 4.40 -10.69 1.48
N ILE A 115 4.96 -11.50 0.58
CA ILE A 115 4.38 -11.74 -0.76
C ILE A 115 2.95 -12.28 -0.64
N GLY A 116 2.73 -13.25 0.25
CA GLY A 116 1.39 -13.79 0.50
C GLY A 116 0.43 -12.73 1.02
N LEU A 117 0.88 -11.93 1.99
CA LEU A 117 0.09 -10.88 2.62
C LEU A 117 -0.34 -9.79 1.62
N TYR A 118 0.55 -9.34 0.72
CA TYR A 118 0.21 -8.35 -0.30
C TYR A 118 -0.69 -8.89 -1.41
N SER A 119 -0.70 -10.21 -1.63
CA SER A 119 -1.54 -10.83 -2.65
C SER A 119 -3.04 -10.80 -2.27
N ILE A 120 -3.36 -10.82 -0.98
CA ILE A 120 -4.75 -10.85 -0.48
C ILE A 120 -5.54 -9.57 -0.80
N PRO A 121 -5.09 -8.34 -0.44
CA PRO A 121 -5.86 -7.14 -0.71
C PRO A 121 -5.96 -6.86 -2.21
N VAL A 122 -4.91 -7.18 -2.97
CA VAL A 122 -4.90 -7.05 -4.43
C VAL A 122 -5.91 -8.01 -5.06
N GLY A 123 -5.94 -9.28 -4.65
CA GLY A 123 -6.90 -10.26 -5.13
C GLY A 123 -8.35 -9.89 -4.79
N ALA A 124 -8.61 -9.47 -3.55
CA ALA A 124 -9.93 -9.03 -3.11
C ALA A 124 -10.42 -7.80 -3.88
N LEU A 125 -9.52 -6.88 -4.23
CA LEU A 125 -9.85 -5.70 -5.03
C LEU A 125 -10.24 -6.10 -6.47
N PHE A 126 -9.51 -7.02 -7.10
CA PHE A 126 -9.84 -7.51 -8.44
C PHE A 126 -11.18 -8.23 -8.49
N ASP A 127 -11.49 -9.02 -7.47
CA ASP A 127 -12.78 -9.71 -7.34
C ASP A 127 -13.94 -8.72 -7.23
N ALA A 128 -13.82 -7.74 -6.32
CA ALA A 128 -14.82 -6.69 -6.15
C ALA A 128 -15.00 -5.81 -7.41
N PHE A 129 -13.93 -5.50 -8.14
CA PHE A 129 -14.04 -4.83 -9.43
C PHE A 129 -14.84 -5.66 -10.45
N GLY A 130 -14.65 -6.99 -10.45
CA GLY A 130 -15.39 -7.89 -11.32
C GLY A 130 -16.89 -7.89 -11.02
N GLU A 131 -17.27 -7.93 -9.74
CA GLU A 131 -18.66 -7.90 -9.28
C GLU A 131 -19.35 -6.59 -9.64
N VAL A 132 -18.75 -5.44 -9.30
CA VAL A 132 -19.35 -4.12 -9.57
C VAL A 132 -19.55 -3.89 -11.07
N LEU A 133 -18.60 -4.31 -11.91
CA LEU A 133 -18.74 -4.20 -13.37
C LEU A 133 -19.80 -5.14 -13.95
N ALA A 134 -20.06 -6.29 -13.32
CA ALA A 134 -21.12 -7.20 -13.72
C ALA A 134 -22.49 -6.61 -13.38
N GLU A 135 -22.66 -6.07 -12.16
CA GLU A 135 -23.91 -5.42 -11.72
C GLU A 135 -24.30 -4.24 -12.61
N GLN A 136 -23.34 -3.40 -13.01
CA GLN A 136 -23.62 -2.27 -13.90
C GLN A 136 -24.13 -2.70 -15.29
N LYS A 137 -23.57 -3.79 -15.84
CA LYS A 137 -24.03 -4.32 -17.15
C LYS A 137 -25.47 -4.85 -17.07
N GLU A 138 -25.81 -5.54 -15.98
CA GLU A 138 -27.17 -6.05 -15.76
C GLU A 138 -28.19 -4.90 -15.63
N GLU A 139 -27.82 -3.81 -14.95
CA GLU A 139 -28.69 -2.62 -14.84
C GLU A 139 -28.93 -1.93 -16.19
N GLU A 140 -27.91 -1.85 -17.05
CA GLU A 140 -28.04 -1.28 -18.41
C GLU A 140 -28.95 -2.14 -19.30
N GLU A 141 -28.80 -3.47 -19.27
CA GLU A 141 -29.64 -4.40 -20.03
C GLU A 141 -31.09 -4.42 -19.53
N GLY A 142 -31.31 -4.30 -18.22
CA GLY A 142 -32.64 -4.21 -17.61
C GLY A 142 -33.39 -2.93 -18.00
N LYS A 143 -32.69 -1.79 -18.08
CA LYS A 143 -33.26 -0.51 -18.54
C LYS A 143 -33.63 -0.53 -20.03
N GLY A 144 -32.94 -1.32 -20.85
CA GLY A 144 -33.23 -1.48 -22.28
C GLY A 144 -34.51 -2.27 -22.59
N LYS A 145 -34.92 -3.20 -21.71
CA LYS A 145 -36.15 -4.01 -21.88
C LYS A 145 -37.43 -3.32 -21.39
N GLY A 146 -37.32 -2.19 -20.70
CA GLY A 146 -38.46 -1.42 -20.17
C GLY A 146 -39.00 -0.32 -21.08
N LYS A 147 -38.52 -0.23 -22.34
CA LYS A 147 -38.97 0.75 -23.34
C LYS A 147 -39.72 0.08 -24.48
#